data_AF-A0A2V6H1N3-F1
#
_entry.id   AF-A0A2V6H1N3-F1
#
_cell.length_a   1.000
_cell.length_b   1.000
_cell.length_c   1.000
_cell.angle_alpha   90.00
_cell.angle_beta   90.00
_cell.angle_gamma   90.00
#
_symmetry.space_group_name_H-M   'P 1'
#
loop_
_entity.id
_entity.type
_entity.pdbx_description
1 polymer ?
#
loop_
_entity_poly.entity_id
_entity_poly.type
_entity_poly.pdbx_seq_one_letter_code
_entity_poly.pdbx_strand_id
1 'polypeptide(L)'
;KSRDVHDINYWMLDDNYDGSNFVVRQVFFCGGDKDEFEDRKKGLSNLAATSTKKRAEQTLKIEIDEEAFANAYGHKSRPFAVNKGQKVAVRVISQFGEETTKVLTV
;
A
#
# COMPACT_ATOMS: atom_id res chain seq x y z
N LYS A 1 -19.45 -11.61 -8.12
CA LYS A 1 -18.09 -12.16 -8.29
C LYS A 1 -17.42 -12.11 -6.93
N SER A 2 -16.92 -13.23 -6.39
CA SER A 2 -16.13 -13.19 -5.15
C SER A 2 -14.87 -12.38 -5.44
N ARG A 3 -14.62 -11.31 -4.68
CA ARG A 3 -13.37 -10.54 -4.80
C ARG A 3 -12.32 -11.28 -4.00
N ASP A 4 -11.34 -11.86 -4.70
CA ASP A 4 -10.24 -12.56 -4.06
C ASP A 4 -9.21 -11.53 -3.57
N VAL A 5 -8.51 -11.86 -2.49
CA VAL A 5 -7.35 -11.11 -2.01
C VAL A 5 -6.24 -11.02 -3.07
N HIS A 6 -6.17 -12.01 -3.96
CA HIS A 6 -5.26 -12.03 -5.11
C HIS A 6 -5.59 -10.98 -6.20
N ASP A 7 -6.79 -10.39 -6.19
CA ASP A 7 -7.16 -9.32 -7.13
C ASP A 7 -6.70 -7.93 -6.67
N ILE A 8 -6.11 -7.82 -5.48
CA ILE A 8 -5.63 -6.56 -4.92
C ILE A 8 -4.29 -6.22 -5.57
N ASN A 9 -4.20 -5.07 -6.21
CA ASN A 9 -2.94 -4.56 -6.71
C ASN A 9 -2.13 -3.94 -5.58
N TYR A 10 -2.75 -3.02 -4.83
CA TYR A 10 -2.19 -2.45 -3.61
C TYR A 10 -3.30 -1.91 -2.71
N TRP A 11 -2.98 -1.69 -1.45
CA TRP A 11 -3.86 -1.06 -0.47
C TRP A 11 -3.11 -0.05 0.39
N MET A 12 -3.84 0.91 0.91
CA MET A 12 -3.35 2.04 1.68
C MET A 12 -4.11 2.13 2.99
N LEU A 13 -3.42 2.59 4.03
CA LEU A 13 -3.95 2.79 5.36
C LEU A 13 -3.81 4.26 5.75
N ASP A 14 -4.90 4.83 6.24
CA ASP A 14 -4.91 6.04 7.06
C ASP A 14 -5.34 5.63 8.47
N ASP A 15 -4.40 5.66 9.41
CA ASP A 15 -4.66 5.28 10.80
C ASP A 15 -5.32 6.41 11.61
N ASN A 16 -5.44 7.64 11.09
CA ASN A 16 -6.05 8.75 11.81
C ASN A 16 -7.00 9.54 10.90
N TYR A 17 -7.98 8.84 10.33
CA TYR A 17 -8.89 9.40 9.35
C TYR A 17 -9.88 10.38 9.99
N ASP A 18 -9.90 11.62 9.50
CA ASP A 18 -10.76 12.68 10.05
C ASP A 18 -12.22 12.61 9.56
N GLY A 19 -12.51 11.75 8.57
CA GLY A 19 -13.84 11.63 7.94
C GLY A 19 -13.99 12.42 6.64
N SER A 20 -12.97 13.15 6.22
CA SER A 20 -12.98 14.01 5.04
C SER A 20 -11.82 13.73 4.09
N ASN A 21 -10.58 13.81 4.58
CA ASN A 21 -9.38 13.70 3.77
C ASN A 21 -8.66 12.39 4.06
N PHE A 22 -8.40 11.60 3.02
CA PHE A 22 -7.63 10.38 3.15
C PHE A 22 -6.14 10.72 3.08
N VAL A 23 -5.42 10.50 4.17
CA VAL A 23 -3.97 10.69 4.24
C VAL A 23 -3.28 9.34 4.22
N VAL A 24 -2.49 9.07 3.18
CA VAL A 24 -1.74 7.80 3.08
C VAL A 24 -0.67 7.78 4.18
N ARG A 25 -0.81 6.86 5.14
CA ARG A 25 0.17 6.62 6.22
C ARG A 25 1.00 5.37 5.96
N GLN A 26 0.38 4.34 5.40
CA GLN A 26 1.05 3.11 4.96
C GLN A 26 0.53 2.69 3.60
N VAL A 27 1.39 2.05 2.80
CA VAL A 27 1.04 1.47 1.49
C VAL A 27 1.62 0.07 1.38
N PHE A 28 0.83 -0.82 0.79
CA PHE A 28 1.17 -2.23 0.64
C PHE A 28 0.79 -2.72 -0.76
N PHE A 29 1.72 -3.35 -1.45
CA PHE A 29 1.51 -3.98 -2.75
C PHE A 29 1.13 -5.46 -2.58
N CYS A 30 0.24 -5.94 -3.43
CA CYS A 30 -0.29 -7.30 -3.40
C CYS A 30 -0.39 -7.93 -4.80
N GLY A 31 -0.30 -7.11 -5.87
CA GLY A 31 -0.44 -7.56 -7.25
C GLY A 31 0.87 -8.02 -7.89
N GLY A 32 0.73 -8.90 -8.89
CA GLY A 32 1.82 -9.59 -9.58
C GLY A 32 2.08 -10.97 -8.98
N ASP A 33 2.44 -11.93 -9.82
CA ASP A 33 2.90 -13.24 -9.33
C ASP A 33 4.10 -13.02 -8.39
N LYS A 34 4.29 -13.89 -7.42
CA LYS A 34 5.42 -13.80 -6.46
C LYS A 34 6.76 -13.71 -7.21
N ASP A 35 6.82 -14.34 -8.38
CA ASP A 35 7.97 -14.34 -9.29
C ASP A 35 8.17 -12.99 -9.99
N GLU A 36 7.09 -12.29 -10.41
CA GLU A 36 7.18 -10.93 -10.96
C GLU A 36 7.64 -9.91 -9.91
N PHE A 37 7.29 -10.13 -8.65
CA PHE A 37 7.77 -9.32 -7.53
C PHE A 37 9.27 -9.55 -7.24
N GLU A 38 9.73 -10.81 -7.25
CA GLU A 38 11.16 -11.11 -7.10
C GLU A 38 11.98 -10.52 -8.25
N ASP A 39 11.45 -10.49 -9.48
CA ASP A 39 12.09 -9.82 -10.61
C ASP A 39 12.05 -8.29 -10.49
N ARG A 40 10.96 -7.70 -9.98
CA ARG A 40 10.92 -6.26 -9.64
C ARG A 40 11.89 -5.91 -8.51
N LYS A 41 12.05 -6.79 -7.51
CA LYS A 41 12.99 -6.64 -6.39
C LYS A 41 14.45 -6.75 -6.85
N LYS A 42 14.76 -7.71 -7.73
CA LYS A 42 16.06 -7.83 -8.42
C LYS A 42 16.34 -6.60 -9.29
N GLY A 43 15.35 -6.14 -10.05
CA GLY A 43 15.44 -4.90 -10.85
C GLY A 43 15.60 -3.63 -10.02
N LEU A 44 14.97 -3.56 -8.84
CA LEU A 44 15.19 -2.50 -7.86
C LEU A 44 16.62 -2.57 -7.31
N SER A 45 17.08 -3.74 -6.88
CA SER A 45 18.44 -3.90 -6.32
C SER A 45 19.56 -3.61 -7.32
N ASN A 46 19.31 -3.78 -8.62
CA ASN A 46 20.26 -3.46 -9.69
C ASN A 46 19.82 -2.18 -10.43
N LEU A 47 20.26 -1.02 -9.94
CA LEU A 47 20.36 0.25 -10.67
C LEU A 47 19.06 0.87 -11.23
N ALA A 48 17.88 0.22 -11.12
CA ALA A 48 16.58 0.76 -11.53
C ALA A 48 15.64 1.11 -10.34
N ALA A 49 16.08 0.90 -9.09
CA ALA A 49 15.36 1.37 -7.91
C ALA A 49 15.11 2.87 -7.94
N THR A 50 16.09 3.67 -8.33
CA THR A 50 16.02 5.12 -8.19
C THR A 50 14.94 5.75 -9.06
N SER A 51 14.70 5.25 -10.28
CA SER A 51 13.71 5.83 -11.19
C SER A 51 12.28 5.35 -10.92
N THR A 52 12.12 4.10 -10.49
CA THR A 52 10.82 3.54 -10.07
C THR A 52 10.39 4.11 -8.71
N LYS A 53 11.33 4.20 -7.76
CA LYS A 53 11.17 4.90 -6.49
C LYS A 53 10.80 6.35 -6.73
N LYS A 54 11.62 7.11 -7.47
CA LYS A 54 11.34 8.52 -7.76
C LYS A 54 10.02 8.73 -8.48
N ARG A 55 9.60 7.84 -9.39
CA ARG A 55 8.25 7.92 -10.00
C ARG A 55 7.15 7.64 -9.00
N ALA A 56 7.28 6.63 -8.16
CA ALA A 56 6.31 6.37 -7.09
C ALA A 56 6.25 7.52 -6.07
N GLU A 57 7.39 8.05 -5.66
CA GLU A 57 7.51 9.23 -4.78
C GLU A 57 6.94 10.50 -5.44
N GLN A 58 7.14 10.69 -6.75
CA GLN A 58 6.59 11.85 -7.48
C GLN A 58 5.09 11.74 -7.73
N THR A 59 4.61 10.56 -8.09
CA THR A 59 3.19 10.29 -8.34
C THR A 59 2.38 10.28 -7.05
N LEU A 60 2.95 9.75 -5.96
CA LEU A 60 2.25 9.55 -4.68
C LEU A 60 2.66 10.58 -3.60
N LYS A 61 3.68 11.41 -3.84
CA LYS A 61 4.25 12.38 -2.89
C LYS A 61 4.63 11.76 -1.54
N ILE A 62 5.29 10.60 -1.58
CA ILE A 62 5.76 9.86 -0.40
C ILE A 62 7.27 9.73 -0.43
N GLU A 63 7.92 9.55 0.72
CA GLU A 63 9.32 9.07 0.80
C GLU A 63 9.29 7.55 1.02
N ILE A 64 10.01 6.80 0.18
CA ILE A 64 10.01 5.32 0.24
C ILE A 64 11.29 4.85 0.94
N ASP A 65 11.16 4.34 2.15
CA ASP A 65 12.23 3.61 2.86
C ASP A 65 12.44 2.23 2.19
N GLU A 66 13.70 1.85 1.94
CA GLU A 66 14.06 0.59 1.28
C GLU A 66 13.76 -0.65 2.13
N GLU A 67 13.89 -0.55 3.47
CA GLU A 67 13.43 -1.59 4.39
C GLU A 67 11.90 -1.65 4.43
N ALA A 68 11.26 -0.49 4.26
CA ALA A 68 9.82 -0.41 4.13
C ALA A 68 9.30 -1.06 2.84
N PHE A 69 10.10 -1.09 1.77
CA PHE A 69 9.73 -1.70 0.50
C PHE A 69 9.70 -3.24 0.58
N ALA A 70 10.61 -3.86 1.33
CA ALA A 70 10.60 -5.31 1.56
C ALA A 70 9.37 -5.77 2.37
N ASN A 71 8.91 -4.93 3.31
CA ASN A 71 7.70 -5.13 4.10
C ASN A 71 6.43 -4.58 3.44
N ALA A 72 6.52 -4.00 2.23
CA ALA A 72 5.38 -3.47 1.52
C ALA A 72 4.54 -4.57 0.87
N TYR A 73 5.02 -5.82 0.80
CA TYR A 73 4.23 -6.91 0.24
C TYR A 73 3.45 -7.65 1.32
N GLY A 74 2.13 -7.68 1.18
CA GLY A 74 1.25 -8.49 2.03
C GLY A 74 -0.03 -7.80 2.46
N HIS A 75 -0.81 -8.52 3.24
CA HIS A 75 -2.17 -8.14 3.67
C HIS A 75 -2.24 -7.76 5.15
N LYS A 76 -1.09 -7.46 5.77
CA LYS A 76 -0.99 -7.08 7.18
C LYS A 76 -0.35 -5.70 7.28
N SER A 77 -0.99 -4.81 8.03
CA SER A 77 -0.41 -3.51 8.34
C SER A 77 0.78 -3.67 9.28
N ARG A 78 1.62 -2.63 9.34
CA ARG A 78 2.54 -2.50 10.46
C ARG A 78 1.74 -2.16 11.72
N PRO A 79 2.22 -2.52 12.91
CA PRO A 79 1.62 -2.04 14.15
C PRO A 79 1.57 -0.51 14.17
N PHE A 80 0.47 0.05 14.68
CA PHE A 80 0.31 1.48 14.93
C PHE A 80 -0.46 1.68 16.24
N ALA A 81 -0.32 2.86 16.84
CA ALA A 81 -1.04 3.18 18.08
C ALA A 81 -2.54 3.31 17.79
N VAL A 82 -3.35 2.74 18.67
CA VAL A 82 -4.80 2.75 18.52
C VAL A 82 -5.46 3.36 19.74
N ASN A 83 -6.29 4.37 19.51
CA ASN A 83 -7.05 5.10 20.52
C ASN A 83 -8.56 4.81 20.38
N LYS A 84 -9.30 4.84 21.50
CA LYS A 84 -10.76 4.67 21.48
C LYS A 84 -11.43 5.79 20.69
N GLY A 85 -12.32 5.44 19.76
CA GLY A 85 -13.03 6.38 18.89
C GLY A 85 -12.24 6.82 17.65
N GLN A 86 -11.01 6.32 17.47
CA GLN A 86 -10.22 6.52 16.26
C GLN A 86 -10.92 5.92 15.05
N LYS A 87 -10.87 6.63 13.93
CA LYS A 87 -11.30 6.10 12.63
C LYS A 87 -10.06 5.72 11.83
N VAL A 88 -10.07 4.49 11.34
CA VAL A 88 -9.03 3.95 10.47
C VAL A 88 -9.64 3.73 9.09
N ALA A 89 -9.12 4.40 8.07
CA ALA A 89 -9.56 4.20 6.70
C ALA A 89 -8.59 3.30 5.95
N VAL A 90 -9.14 2.27 5.29
CA VAL A 90 -8.40 1.36 4.43
C VAL A 90 -8.90 1.55 3.01
N ARG A 91 -8.00 1.87 2.09
CA ARG A 91 -8.32 2.02 0.67
C ARG A 91 -7.63 0.93 -0.13
N VAL A 92 -8.39 0.20 -0.94
CA VAL A 92 -7.92 -0.94 -1.72
C VAL A 92 -8.09 -0.60 -3.20
N ILE A 93 -7.05 -0.84 -3.98
CA ILE A 93 -7.03 -0.68 -5.43
C ILE A 93 -6.89 -2.06 -6.06
N SER A 94 -7.86 -2.46 -6.87
CA SER A 94 -7.81 -3.72 -7.60
C SER A 94 -6.87 -3.62 -8.82
N GLN A 95 -6.41 -4.75 -9.32
CA GLN A 95 -5.67 -4.83 -10.58
C GLN A 95 -6.46 -4.32 -11.78
N PHE A 96 -7.79 -4.27 -11.68
CA PHE A 96 -8.70 -3.75 -12.70
C PHE A 96 -8.94 -2.24 -12.58
N GLY A 97 -8.26 -1.57 -11.64
CA GLY A 97 -8.41 -0.13 -11.40
C GLY A 97 -9.64 0.26 -10.58
N GLU A 98 -10.33 -0.70 -9.96
CA GLU A 98 -11.42 -0.39 -9.04
C GLU A 98 -10.84 0.11 -7.71
N GLU A 99 -11.39 1.22 -7.20
CA GLU A 99 -11.07 1.73 -5.86
C GLU A 99 -12.20 1.40 -4.88
N THR A 100 -11.85 0.95 -3.68
CA THR A 100 -12.82 0.77 -2.59
C THR A 100 -12.20 1.25 -1.28
N THR A 101 -12.95 2.06 -0.52
CA THR A 101 -12.55 2.52 0.81
C THR A 101 -13.47 1.95 1.88
N LYS A 102 -12.89 1.46 2.98
CA LYS A 102 -13.62 1.05 4.17
C LYS A 102 -13.09 1.81 5.38
N VAL A 103 -14.00 2.38 6.15
CA VAL A 103 -13.66 3.04 7.42
C VAL A 103 -14.06 2.12 8.57
N LEU A 104 -13.13 1.96 9.51
CA LEU A 104 -13.28 1.20 10.75
C LEU A 104 -13.27 2.20 11.90
N THR A 105 -14.14 2.00 12.89
CA THR A 105 -14.09 2.74 14.15
C THR A 105 -13.60 1.79 15.24
N VAL A 106 -12.62 2.22 16.02
CA VAL A 106 -12.07 1.45 17.15
C VAL A 106 -12.77 1.79 18.46
#